data_AF-A0A7V9AWM3-F1
#
_entry.id   AF-A0A7V9AWM3-F1
#
_cell.length_a   1.000
_cell.length_b   1.000
_cell.length_c   1.000
_cell.angle_alpha   90.00
_cell.angle_beta   90.00
_cell.angle_gamma   90.00
#
_symmetry.space_group_name_H-M   'P 1'
#
loop_
_entity.id
_entity.type
_entity.pdbx_description
1 polymer ?
#
loop_
_entity_poly.entity_id
_entity_poly.type
_entity_poly.pdbx_seq_one_letter_code
_entity_poly.pdbx_strand_id
1 'polypeptide(L)'
;MDVFLDSRFAPAYDRYPLVLADIGARGGLKTNWLPARRHLRVLGFEPDAREFERLVERHRSDRTLTFFNTALHNRRGTVPLFVARDRGLTSIFKPDRTFVDSFPEPERFDTTAVIEIPTDTLDNVLAAGGVEDVDFIKADTQGSELYVLEGAQGALSSSVVGVEVEVEFSAIYAGQPLFSDVDTYLRKFGFVLFDLRPCYWKRAKGRRAGGPHGQIIWADALYLRSVPALHAAVSVLPVERGRAKLLKAISVAVLYGYLDYGLEITGASRGLLTPQERDAIERHLANSQALGTVRRFPGQRRIAAAAHRLWRLLRRPEDNAWSVSRAKLGNL
;
A
#
# COMPACT_ATOMS: atom_id res chain seq x y z
N MET A 1 -0.71 -11.27 16.69
CA MET A 1 -1.30 -12.34 15.86
C MET A 1 -0.29 -12.67 14.77
N ASP A 2 -0.03 -13.94 14.49
CA ASP A 2 0.83 -14.33 13.36
C ASP A 2 0.07 -14.08 12.05
N VAL A 3 0.70 -13.38 11.10
CA VAL A 3 0.17 -13.08 9.77
C VAL A 3 -0.02 -14.36 8.95
N PHE A 4 0.79 -15.38 9.22
CA PHE A 4 0.82 -16.65 8.48
C PHE A 4 -0.05 -17.74 9.14
N LEU A 5 -1.06 -17.35 9.91
CA LEU A 5 -2.08 -18.24 10.44
C LEU A 5 -1.49 -19.32 11.40
N ASP A 6 -1.96 -20.56 11.27
CA ASP A 6 -1.51 -21.73 12.04
C ASP A 6 -0.23 -22.34 11.43
N SER A 7 0.65 -22.92 12.26
CA SER A 7 1.93 -23.49 11.83
C SER A 7 1.81 -24.60 10.78
N ARG A 8 0.64 -25.24 10.65
CA ARG A 8 0.35 -26.20 9.58
C ARG A 8 0.49 -25.61 8.17
N PHE A 9 0.36 -24.30 8.02
CA PHE A 9 0.45 -23.62 6.74
C PHE A 9 1.88 -23.18 6.39
N ALA A 10 2.84 -23.29 7.31
CA ALA A 10 4.24 -22.90 7.08
C ALA A 10 4.85 -23.53 5.81
N PRO A 11 4.65 -24.84 5.50
CA PRO A 11 5.19 -25.43 4.27
C PRO A 11 4.64 -24.78 2.99
N ALA A 12 3.41 -24.28 3.01
CA ALA A 12 2.82 -23.58 1.87
C ALA A 12 3.49 -22.22 1.66
N TYR A 13 3.76 -21.48 2.74
CA TYR A 13 4.45 -20.18 2.66
C TYR A 13 5.95 -20.31 2.35
N ASP A 14 6.61 -21.38 2.81
CA ASP A 14 8.00 -21.67 2.47
C ASP A 14 8.15 -21.97 0.97
N ARG A 15 7.20 -22.72 0.41
CA ARG A 15 7.18 -23.04 -1.03
C ARG A 15 6.70 -21.86 -1.88
N TYR A 16 5.73 -21.11 -1.39
CA TYR A 16 5.09 -20.00 -2.09
C TYR A 16 5.03 -18.77 -1.17
N PRO A 17 6.15 -18.04 -1.02
CA PRO A 17 6.19 -16.84 -0.19
C PRO A 17 5.22 -15.78 -0.71
N LEU A 18 4.85 -14.86 0.18
CA LEU A 18 4.12 -13.65 -0.17
C LEU A 18 5.05 -12.73 -0.96
N VAL A 19 4.67 -12.34 -2.17
CA VAL A 19 5.48 -11.49 -3.05
C VAL A 19 4.89 -10.08 -3.11
N LEU A 20 5.63 -9.11 -2.61
CA LEU A 20 5.29 -7.68 -2.64
C LEU A 20 6.08 -6.99 -3.76
N ALA A 21 5.38 -6.30 -4.66
CA ALA A 21 5.96 -5.27 -5.52
C ALA A 21 5.89 -3.92 -4.78
N ASP A 22 7.03 -3.42 -4.30
CA ASP A 22 7.16 -2.13 -3.62
C ASP A 22 7.66 -1.07 -4.61
N ILE A 23 6.73 -0.32 -5.19
CA ILE A 23 6.96 0.64 -6.25
C ILE A 23 7.11 2.03 -5.62
N GLY A 24 8.28 2.64 -5.82
CA GLY A 24 8.72 3.78 -5.01
C GLY A 24 9.37 3.31 -3.70
N ALA A 25 10.40 2.46 -3.82
CA ALA A 25 11.02 1.77 -2.69
C ALA A 25 11.93 2.64 -1.80
N ARG A 26 11.97 3.96 -2.02
CA ARG A 26 12.73 4.92 -1.23
C ARG A 26 12.53 4.72 0.28
N GLY A 27 13.64 4.68 1.01
CA GLY A 27 13.66 4.44 2.45
C GLY A 27 13.62 2.95 2.85
N GLY A 28 13.27 2.07 1.91
CA GLY A 28 13.16 0.62 2.11
C GLY A 28 11.78 0.17 2.58
N LEU A 29 11.68 -1.11 2.93
CA LEU A 29 10.42 -1.77 3.29
C LEU A 29 9.67 -1.03 4.40
N LYS A 30 8.41 -0.68 4.15
CA LYS A 30 7.54 -0.01 5.14
C LYS A 30 7.28 -0.91 6.35
N THR A 31 7.11 -0.26 7.51
CA THR A 31 7.03 -0.93 8.82
C THR A 31 5.81 -1.83 8.99
N ASN A 32 4.71 -1.55 8.31
CA ASN A 32 3.50 -2.38 8.29
C ASN A 32 3.77 -3.79 7.71
N TRP A 33 4.79 -3.96 6.87
CA TRP A 33 5.15 -5.25 6.29
C TRP A 33 6.12 -6.08 7.14
N LEU A 34 6.70 -5.51 8.20
CA LEU A 34 7.63 -6.23 9.09
C LEU A 34 7.03 -7.50 9.73
N PRO A 35 5.75 -7.54 10.14
CA PRO A 35 5.14 -8.77 10.65
C PRO A 35 5.12 -9.92 9.63
N ALA A 36 5.14 -9.62 8.33
CA ALA A 36 5.16 -10.62 7.26
C ALA A 36 6.57 -11.09 6.88
N ARG A 37 7.64 -10.51 7.47
CA ARG A 37 9.03 -10.70 7.01
C ARG A 37 9.47 -12.18 6.89
N ARG A 38 8.92 -13.09 7.70
CA ARG A 38 9.31 -14.52 7.71
C ARG A 38 9.11 -15.21 6.37
N HIS A 39 8.03 -14.91 5.64
CA HIS A 39 7.75 -15.49 4.32
C HIS A 39 7.38 -14.41 3.30
N LEU A 40 8.09 -13.29 3.36
CA LEU A 40 7.93 -12.17 2.42
C LEU A 40 9.11 -12.15 1.46
N ARG A 41 8.81 -12.04 0.17
CA ARG A 41 9.75 -11.64 -0.88
C ARG A 41 9.35 -10.25 -1.38
N VAL A 42 10.30 -9.34 -1.49
CA VAL A 42 10.05 -7.96 -1.94
C VAL A 42 10.79 -7.70 -3.25
N LEU A 43 10.06 -7.13 -4.20
CA LEU A 43 10.55 -6.61 -5.46
C LEU A 43 10.43 -5.07 -5.36
N GLY A 44 11.53 -4.41 -5.02
CA GLY A 44 11.58 -2.96 -4.87
C GLY A 44 11.93 -2.26 -6.17
N PHE A 45 11.19 -1.22 -6.54
CA PHE A 45 11.44 -0.41 -7.73
C PHE A 45 11.79 1.01 -7.34
N GLU A 46 13.00 1.46 -7.71
CA GLU A 46 13.52 2.79 -7.36
C GLU A 46 14.32 3.37 -8.54
N PRO A 47 13.83 4.44 -9.19
CA PRO A 47 14.52 5.05 -10.33
C PRO A 47 15.72 5.94 -9.92
N ASP A 48 15.75 6.52 -8.72
CA ASP A 48 16.92 7.31 -8.28
C ASP A 48 18.11 6.37 -8.07
N ALA A 49 19.11 6.47 -8.95
CA ALA A 49 20.28 5.60 -8.95
C ALA A 49 21.03 5.60 -7.60
N ARG A 50 21.10 6.74 -6.91
CA ARG A 50 21.80 6.82 -5.62
C ARG A 50 21.03 6.09 -4.53
N GLU A 51 19.71 6.24 -4.50
CA GLU A 51 18.86 5.55 -3.55
C GLU A 51 18.81 4.05 -3.84
N PHE A 52 18.72 3.67 -5.11
CA PHE A 52 18.83 2.28 -5.54
C PHE A 52 20.13 1.62 -5.09
N GLU A 53 21.29 2.22 -5.37
CA GLU A 53 22.59 1.71 -4.94
C GLU A 53 22.66 1.56 -3.41
N ARG A 54 22.13 2.55 -2.67
CA ARG A 54 22.04 2.50 -1.21
C ARG A 54 21.19 1.33 -0.72
N LEU A 55 20.05 1.07 -1.35
CA LEU A 55 19.15 -0.03 -1.01
C LEU A 55 19.81 -1.39 -1.29
N VAL A 56 20.44 -1.55 -2.46
CA VAL A 56 21.18 -2.76 -2.83
C VAL A 56 22.33 -3.03 -1.86
N GLU A 57 23.13 -2.02 -1.55
CA GLU A 57 24.26 -2.13 -0.61
C GLU A 57 23.79 -2.57 0.77
N ARG A 58 22.78 -1.87 1.31
CA ARG A 58 22.23 -2.13 2.65
C ARG A 58 21.67 -3.54 2.81
N HIS A 59 21.16 -4.13 1.72
CA HIS A 59 20.47 -5.40 1.72
C HIS A 59 21.19 -6.49 0.92
N ARG A 60 22.50 -6.34 0.64
CA ARG A 60 23.29 -7.26 -0.19
C ARG A 60 23.17 -8.74 0.21
N SER A 61 23.04 -9.03 1.50
CA SER A 61 22.94 -10.40 2.04
C SER A 61 21.51 -10.95 2.11
N ASP A 62 20.49 -10.10 1.91
CA ASP A 62 19.08 -10.48 2.04
C ASP A 62 18.53 -10.96 0.69
N ARG A 63 18.48 -12.28 0.50
CA ARG A 63 17.97 -12.91 -0.74
C ARG A 63 16.46 -12.76 -0.92
N THR A 64 15.74 -12.29 0.09
CA THR A 64 14.30 -12.03 0.00
C THR A 64 13.98 -10.68 -0.63
N LEU A 65 14.98 -9.79 -0.75
CA LEU A 65 14.83 -8.45 -1.32
C LEU A 65 15.55 -8.39 -2.66
N THR A 66 14.84 -7.97 -3.71
CA THR A 66 15.41 -7.68 -5.03
C THR A 66 15.03 -6.27 -5.42
N PHE A 67 16.01 -5.45 -5.80
CA PHE A 67 15.76 -4.08 -6.25
C PHE A 67 15.97 -3.96 -7.75
N PHE A 68 15.16 -3.13 -8.40
CA PHE A 68 15.25 -2.78 -9.81
C PHE A 68 15.42 -1.26 -9.96
N ASN A 69 16.47 -0.84 -10.67
CA ASN A 69 16.68 0.57 -10.99
C ASN A 69 15.89 0.96 -12.24
N THR A 70 14.58 1.07 -12.10
CA THR A 70 13.67 1.41 -13.20
C THR A 70 12.51 2.24 -12.68
N ALA A 71 12.09 3.22 -13.45
CA ALA A 71 10.77 3.82 -13.26
C ALA A 71 9.73 2.91 -13.93
N LEU A 72 8.66 2.62 -13.22
CA LEU A 72 7.53 1.89 -13.79
C LEU A 72 6.54 2.88 -14.42
N HIS A 73 5.98 2.49 -15.56
CA HIS A 73 5.06 3.29 -16.34
C HIS A 73 4.13 2.37 -17.16
N ASN A 74 3.17 2.94 -17.89
CA ASN A 74 2.27 2.18 -18.77
C ASN A 74 2.89 1.71 -20.09
N ARG A 75 4.15 2.09 -20.37
CA ARG A 75 4.89 1.70 -21.57
C ARG A 75 6.39 1.83 -21.37
N ARG A 76 7.15 1.07 -22.16
CA ARG A 76 8.60 1.27 -22.31
C ARG A 76 8.89 2.59 -23.01
N GLY A 77 9.89 3.32 -22.52
CA GLY A 77 10.32 4.56 -23.15
C GLY A 77 11.21 5.40 -22.25
N THR A 78 11.08 6.71 -22.41
CA THR A 78 11.79 7.71 -21.61
C THR A 78 10.80 8.81 -21.27
N VAL A 79 10.84 9.29 -20.04
CA VAL A 79 10.00 10.38 -19.55
C VAL A 79 10.85 11.40 -18.78
N PRO A 80 10.45 12.69 -18.77
CA PRO A 80 11.09 13.66 -17.91
C PRO A 80 10.74 13.38 -16.45
N LEU A 81 11.72 13.54 -15.57
CA LEU A 81 11.58 13.51 -14.12
C LEU A 81 11.90 14.90 -13.57
N PHE A 82 10.92 15.53 -12.93
CA PHE A 82 11.06 16.84 -12.30
C PHE A 82 11.56 16.66 -10.87
N VAL A 83 12.88 16.74 -10.68
CA VAL A 83 13.52 16.54 -9.38
C VAL A 83 13.19 17.72 -8.47
N ALA A 84 12.34 17.49 -7.48
CA ALA A 84 11.93 18.49 -6.52
C ALA A 84 13.04 18.77 -5.47
N ARG A 85 12.97 19.94 -4.83
CA ARG A 85 13.86 20.32 -3.73
C ARG A 85 13.79 19.31 -2.60
N ASP A 86 12.59 18.94 -2.19
CA ASP A 86 12.40 17.72 -1.43
C ASP A 86 12.36 16.54 -2.39
N ARG A 87 13.37 15.68 -2.29
CA ARG A 87 13.53 14.54 -3.18
C ARG A 87 12.38 13.53 -3.07
N GLY A 88 11.65 13.50 -1.95
CA GLY A 88 10.45 12.68 -1.79
C GLY A 88 9.27 13.12 -2.65
N LEU A 89 9.27 14.35 -3.15
CA LEU A 89 8.21 14.95 -3.97
C LEU A 89 8.59 15.02 -5.45
N THR A 90 9.52 14.16 -5.86
CA THR A 90 9.98 14.06 -7.24
C THR A 90 8.94 13.31 -8.06
N SER A 91 8.50 13.89 -9.18
CA SER A 91 7.44 13.34 -10.02
C SER A 91 7.80 13.45 -11.50
N ILE A 92 7.19 12.61 -12.32
CA ILE A 92 7.21 12.75 -13.79
C ILE A 92 6.30 13.89 -14.26
N PHE A 93 5.45 14.41 -13.37
CA PHE A 93 4.60 15.57 -13.62
C PHE A 93 5.24 16.83 -13.03
N LYS A 94 5.03 17.96 -13.73
CA LYS A 94 5.50 19.26 -13.26
C LYS A 94 4.62 19.73 -12.09
N PRO A 95 5.17 20.22 -10.96
CA PRO A 95 4.37 20.77 -9.87
C PRO A 95 3.43 21.90 -10.33
N ASP A 96 2.17 21.86 -9.90
CA ASP A 96 1.20 22.93 -10.17
C ASP A 96 1.37 24.06 -9.15
N ARG A 97 2.19 25.04 -9.52
CA ARG A 97 2.46 26.23 -8.69
C ARG A 97 1.21 27.06 -8.40
N THR A 98 0.18 27.00 -9.24
CA THR A 98 -1.08 27.73 -8.96
C THR A 98 -1.82 27.13 -7.77
N PHE A 99 -1.62 25.82 -7.52
CA PHE A 99 -2.19 25.10 -6.40
C PHE A 99 -1.26 25.08 -5.18
N VAL A 100 -0.02 24.58 -5.32
CA VAL A 100 0.87 24.31 -4.17
C VAL A 100 1.31 25.58 -3.43
N ASP A 101 1.41 26.73 -4.13
CA ASP A 101 1.76 28.02 -3.52
C ASP A 101 0.70 28.55 -2.53
N SER A 102 -0.51 27.96 -2.55
CA SER A 102 -1.56 28.29 -1.59
C SER A 102 -1.37 27.62 -0.22
N PHE A 103 -0.39 26.73 -0.07
CA PHE A 103 -0.12 25.95 1.14
C PHE A 103 1.26 26.28 1.75
N PRO A 104 1.50 25.97 3.04
CA PRO A 104 2.80 26.16 3.65
C PRO A 104 3.93 25.40 2.94
N GLU A 105 5.11 26.02 3.01
CA GLU A 105 6.38 25.47 2.49
C GLU A 105 6.29 25.05 1.02
N PRO A 106 5.84 25.93 0.10
CA PRO A 106 5.73 25.56 -1.31
C PRO A 106 7.09 25.33 -1.98
N GLU A 107 8.18 25.86 -1.42
CA GLU A 107 9.54 25.70 -1.92
C GLU A 107 10.02 24.25 -1.98
N ARG A 108 9.39 23.32 -1.24
CA ARG A 108 9.69 21.88 -1.33
C ARG A 108 9.37 21.30 -2.71
N PHE A 109 8.41 21.91 -3.42
CA PHE A 109 8.04 21.57 -4.80
C PHE A 109 8.85 22.33 -5.85
N ASP A 110 9.87 23.11 -5.46
CA ASP A 110 10.73 23.76 -6.45
C ASP A 110 11.47 22.69 -7.27
N THR A 111 11.33 22.73 -8.59
CA THR A 111 12.12 21.86 -9.48
C THR A 111 13.57 22.31 -9.48
N THR A 112 14.47 21.46 -8.99
CA THR A 112 15.92 21.70 -8.92
C THR A 112 16.67 21.17 -10.14
N ALA A 113 16.12 20.16 -10.81
CA ALA A 113 16.62 19.62 -12.07
C ALA A 113 15.49 18.95 -12.85
N VAL A 114 15.65 18.83 -14.17
CA VAL A 114 14.84 17.95 -15.02
C VAL A 114 15.79 16.96 -15.68
N ILE A 115 15.54 15.68 -15.48
CA ILE A 115 16.36 14.60 -16.04
C ILE A 115 15.47 13.63 -16.81
N GLU A 116 15.98 13.06 -17.89
CA GLU A 116 15.30 12.00 -18.63
C GLU A 116 15.61 10.66 -17.97
N ILE A 117 14.58 9.84 -17.69
CA ILE A 117 14.73 8.52 -17.10
C ILE A 117 14.10 7.44 -17.99
N PRO A 118 14.71 6.25 -18.09
CA PRO A 118 14.10 5.13 -18.77
C PRO A 118 12.90 4.61 -17.97
N THR A 119 11.85 4.20 -18.68
CA THR A 119 10.67 3.57 -18.10
C THR A 119 10.41 2.20 -18.71
N ASP A 120 9.75 1.33 -17.94
CA ASP A 120 9.20 0.08 -18.45
C ASP A 120 7.88 -0.26 -17.72
N THR A 121 7.15 -1.25 -18.23
CA THR A 121 5.95 -1.75 -17.56
C THR A 121 6.31 -2.72 -16.46
N LEU A 122 5.47 -2.81 -15.41
CA LEU A 122 5.68 -3.81 -14.35
C LEU A 122 5.69 -5.22 -14.97
N ASP A 123 4.73 -5.51 -15.84
CA ASP A 123 4.63 -6.82 -16.49
C ASP A 123 5.92 -7.20 -17.26
N ASN A 124 6.52 -6.23 -17.98
CA ASN A 124 7.78 -6.47 -18.71
C ASN A 124 8.94 -6.75 -17.75
N VAL A 125 9.06 -5.99 -16.66
CA VAL A 125 10.15 -6.15 -15.69
C VAL A 125 10.01 -7.47 -14.94
N LEU A 126 8.79 -7.86 -14.56
CA LEU A 126 8.51 -9.15 -13.95
C LEU A 126 8.90 -10.30 -14.88
N ALA A 127 8.47 -10.24 -16.15
CA ALA A 127 8.80 -11.25 -17.15
C ALA A 127 10.33 -11.36 -17.39
N ALA A 128 11.01 -10.23 -17.55
CA ALA A 128 12.47 -10.20 -17.73
C ALA A 128 13.24 -10.72 -16.50
N GLY A 129 12.71 -10.48 -15.30
CA GLY A 129 13.26 -10.99 -14.04
C GLY A 129 12.91 -12.43 -13.71
N GLY A 130 12.16 -13.14 -14.58
CA GLY A 130 11.69 -14.50 -14.31
C GLY A 130 10.74 -14.57 -13.10
N VAL A 131 10.04 -13.47 -12.79
CA VAL A 131 9.06 -13.42 -11.71
C VAL A 131 7.70 -13.83 -12.26
N GLU A 132 7.25 -15.02 -11.88
CA GLU A 132 5.97 -15.57 -12.35
C GLU A 132 4.74 -15.00 -11.63
N ASP A 133 4.91 -14.44 -10.42
CA ASP A 133 3.78 -14.17 -9.52
C ASP A 133 4.06 -12.97 -8.59
N VAL A 134 3.08 -12.07 -8.45
CA VAL A 134 3.05 -10.97 -7.48
C VAL A 134 1.72 -11.01 -6.74
N ASP A 135 1.76 -10.95 -5.41
CA ASP A 135 0.57 -11.02 -4.56
C ASP A 135 0.04 -9.64 -4.18
N PHE A 136 0.92 -8.68 -3.98
CA PHE A 136 0.52 -7.36 -3.51
C PHE A 136 1.34 -6.28 -4.21
N ILE A 137 0.67 -5.18 -4.58
CA ILE A 137 1.33 -4.01 -5.15
C ILE A 137 1.21 -2.87 -4.15
N LYS A 138 2.34 -2.28 -3.78
CA LYS A 138 2.38 -0.97 -3.15
C LYS A 138 2.90 0.04 -4.19
N ALA A 139 2.20 1.15 -4.41
CA ALA A 139 2.63 2.20 -5.33
C ALA A 139 2.60 3.59 -4.66
N ASP A 140 3.75 4.25 -4.66
CA ASP A 140 3.96 5.60 -4.12
C ASP A 140 5.05 6.26 -4.98
N THR A 141 4.61 6.94 -6.04
CA THR A 141 5.43 7.50 -7.13
C THR A 141 5.11 8.96 -7.42
N GLN A 142 4.42 9.62 -6.49
CA GLN A 142 4.11 11.05 -6.53
C GLN A 142 3.29 11.44 -7.79
N GLY A 143 2.15 10.78 -8.00
CA GLY A 143 1.14 11.13 -9.01
C GLY A 143 1.16 10.29 -10.28
N SER A 144 2.06 9.31 -10.41
CA SER A 144 2.13 8.43 -11.59
C SER A 144 1.52 7.04 -11.39
N GLU A 145 0.81 6.84 -10.29
CA GLU A 145 0.32 5.53 -9.83
C GLU A 145 -0.61 4.90 -10.85
N LEU A 146 -1.48 5.68 -11.50
CA LEU A 146 -2.34 5.14 -12.56
C LEU A 146 -1.52 4.55 -13.71
N TYR A 147 -0.45 5.21 -14.15
CA TYR A 147 0.39 4.70 -15.24
C TYR A 147 1.16 3.45 -14.82
N VAL A 148 1.61 3.39 -13.57
CA VAL A 148 2.19 2.17 -12.99
C VAL A 148 1.18 1.02 -13.03
N LEU A 149 -0.07 1.26 -12.61
CA LEU A 149 -1.14 0.27 -12.61
C LEU A 149 -1.56 -0.16 -14.03
N GLU A 150 -1.55 0.76 -14.99
CA GLU A 150 -1.72 0.46 -16.42
C GLU A 150 -0.61 -0.46 -16.96
N GLY A 151 0.63 -0.25 -16.52
CA GLY A 151 1.77 -1.13 -16.82
C GLY A 151 1.76 -2.47 -16.05
N ALA A 152 0.79 -2.69 -15.17
CA ALA A 152 0.64 -3.89 -14.34
C ALA A 152 -0.61 -4.70 -14.70
N GLN A 153 -1.17 -4.52 -15.90
CA GLN A 153 -2.44 -5.12 -16.30
C GLN A 153 -2.44 -6.65 -16.15
N GLY A 154 -1.37 -7.32 -16.57
CA GLY A 154 -1.21 -8.77 -16.44
C GLY A 154 -1.20 -9.22 -14.98
N ALA A 155 -0.41 -8.55 -14.13
CA ALA A 155 -0.37 -8.82 -12.70
C ALA A 155 -1.73 -8.57 -12.02
N LEU A 156 -2.38 -7.44 -12.33
CA LEU A 156 -3.69 -7.06 -11.79
C LEU A 156 -4.81 -7.99 -12.25
N SER A 157 -4.76 -8.53 -13.46
CA SER A 157 -5.77 -9.50 -13.94
C SER A 157 -5.64 -10.87 -13.30
N SER A 158 -4.46 -11.25 -12.83
CA SER A 158 -4.16 -12.63 -12.43
C SER A 158 -3.94 -12.78 -10.93
N SER A 159 -2.82 -12.29 -10.42
CA SER A 159 -2.21 -12.77 -9.19
C SER A 159 -2.39 -11.89 -7.98
N VAL A 160 -2.64 -10.60 -8.20
CA VAL A 160 -2.62 -9.59 -7.13
C VAL A 160 -3.89 -9.67 -6.28
N VAL A 161 -3.73 -9.91 -4.98
CA VAL A 161 -4.82 -10.01 -4.00
C VAL A 161 -5.15 -8.68 -3.34
N GLY A 162 -4.21 -7.72 -3.36
CA GLY A 162 -4.42 -6.37 -2.83
C GLY A 162 -3.45 -5.34 -3.40
N VAL A 163 -3.85 -4.07 -3.31
CA VAL A 163 -3.09 -2.91 -3.77
C VAL A 163 -3.15 -1.83 -2.69
N GLU A 164 -2.00 -1.29 -2.28
CA GLU A 164 -1.91 -0.06 -1.50
C GLU A 164 -1.33 1.02 -2.42
N VAL A 165 -2.04 2.12 -2.63
CA VAL A 165 -1.68 3.12 -3.63
C VAL A 165 -1.89 4.53 -3.09
N GLU A 166 -0.89 5.40 -3.23
CA GLU A 166 -1.07 6.83 -2.99
C GLU A 166 -2.01 7.42 -4.07
N VAL A 167 -3.02 8.16 -3.65
CA VAL A 167 -4.03 8.76 -4.53
C VAL A 167 -4.27 10.21 -4.18
N GLU A 168 -4.47 11.05 -5.18
CA GLU A 168 -4.62 12.48 -4.98
C GLU A 168 -6.06 12.95 -5.19
N PHE A 169 -6.51 13.82 -4.30
CA PHE A 169 -7.80 14.49 -4.35
C PHE A 169 -7.70 15.91 -4.92
N SER A 170 -6.48 16.37 -5.19
CA SER A 170 -6.20 17.66 -5.79
C SER A 170 -4.92 17.57 -6.60
N ALA A 171 -4.86 18.26 -7.73
CA ALA A 171 -3.70 18.25 -8.62
C ALA A 171 -2.50 18.98 -7.98
N ILE A 172 -1.64 18.23 -7.27
CA ILE A 172 -0.36 18.72 -6.75
C ILE A 172 0.59 19.03 -7.91
N TYR A 173 0.51 18.20 -8.95
CA TYR A 173 1.23 18.29 -10.21
C TYR A 173 0.25 18.50 -11.37
N ALA A 174 0.69 19.21 -12.40
CA ALA A 174 -0.13 19.54 -13.56
C ALA A 174 -0.41 18.29 -14.41
N GLY A 175 -1.68 17.99 -14.64
CA GLY A 175 -2.13 16.89 -15.51
C GLY A 175 -2.01 15.50 -14.88
N GLN A 176 -1.73 15.39 -13.59
CA GLN A 176 -1.73 14.11 -12.90
C GLN A 176 -3.14 13.50 -12.85
N PRO A 177 -3.27 12.16 -12.90
CA PRO A 177 -4.47 11.45 -12.48
C PRO A 177 -4.87 11.78 -11.04
N LEU A 178 -6.18 11.66 -10.75
CA LEU A 178 -6.72 11.82 -9.40
C LEU A 178 -7.32 10.49 -8.91
N PHE A 179 -7.71 10.47 -7.63
CA PHE A 179 -8.35 9.33 -6.97
C PHE A 179 -9.45 8.67 -7.80
N SER A 180 -10.32 9.46 -8.44
CA SER A 180 -11.41 8.92 -9.25
C SER A 180 -10.93 8.09 -10.44
N ASP A 181 -9.80 8.45 -11.04
CA ASP A 181 -9.23 7.74 -12.18
C ASP A 181 -8.63 6.40 -11.72
N VAL A 182 -7.89 6.42 -10.60
CA VAL A 182 -7.31 5.21 -9.98
C VAL A 182 -8.41 4.25 -9.50
N ASP A 183 -9.42 4.76 -8.79
CA ASP A 183 -10.55 3.96 -8.30
C ASP A 183 -11.32 3.30 -9.46
N THR A 184 -11.63 4.09 -10.50
CA THR A 184 -12.30 3.58 -11.70
C THR A 184 -11.47 2.51 -12.39
N TYR A 185 -10.15 2.67 -12.45
CA TYR A 185 -9.26 1.69 -13.06
C TYR A 185 -9.20 0.39 -12.27
N LEU A 186 -8.94 0.44 -10.95
CA LEU A 186 -8.80 -0.75 -10.11
C LEU A 186 -10.09 -1.58 -10.03
N ARG A 187 -11.27 -0.93 -10.03
CA ARG A 187 -12.56 -1.63 -10.05
C ARG A 187 -12.75 -2.54 -11.26
N LYS A 188 -12.13 -2.24 -12.40
CA LYS A 188 -12.17 -3.09 -13.61
C LYS A 188 -11.58 -4.48 -13.38
N PHE A 189 -10.69 -4.62 -12.40
CA PHE A 189 -10.02 -5.87 -12.05
C PHE A 189 -10.66 -6.56 -10.83
N GLY A 190 -11.82 -6.08 -10.38
CA GLY A 190 -12.56 -6.67 -9.26
C GLY A 190 -12.01 -6.31 -7.88
N PHE A 191 -11.18 -5.27 -7.79
CA PHE A 191 -10.76 -4.67 -6.52
C PHE A 191 -11.87 -3.79 -5.92
N VAL A 192 -11.91 -3.75 -4.60
CA VAL A 192 -12.82 -2.94 -3.80
C VAL A 192 -11.98 -2.09 -2.86
N LEU A 193 -12.38 -0.84 -2.66
CA LEU A 193 -11.75 0.06 -1.70
C LEU A 193 -12.12 -0.38 -0.27
N PHE A 194 -11.11 -0.71 0.54
CA PHE A 194 -11.24 -1.15 1.93
C PHE A 194 -10.84 -0.07 2.93
N ASP A 195 -9.85 0.76 2.61
CA ASP A 195 -9.42 1.86 3.46
C ASP A 195 -8.97 3.08 2.67
N LEU A 196 -9.06 4.24 3.32
CA LEU A 196 -8.45 5.48 2.88
C LEU A 196 -7.81 6.16 4.09
N ARG A 197 -6.52 6.46 3.98
CA ARG A 197 -5.78 7.25 4.96
C ARG A 197 -5.51 8.66 4.43
N PRO A 198 -6.45 9.61 4.60
CA PRO A 198 -6.32 10.94 4.02
C PRO A 198 -5.32 11.84 4.75
N CYS A 199 -4.56 12.58 3.96
CA CYS A 199 -3.73 13.68 4.38
C CYS A 199 -4.42 15.03 4.08
N TYR A 200 -4.31 15.96 5.02
CA TYR A 200 -4.95 17.28 4.93
C TYR A 200 -3.92 18.39 5.04
N TRP A 201 -4.02 19.40 4.16
CA TRP A 201 -3.22 20.63 4.27
C TRP A 201 -4.10 21.83 4.58
N LYS A 202 -3.58 22.73 5.43
CA LYS A 202 -4.19 24.04 5.68
C LYS A 202 -3.65 25.07 4.70
N ARG A 203 -4.48 26.04 4.31
CA ARG A 203 -4.04 27.17 3.48
C ARG A 203 -2.99 28.02 4.22
N ALA A 204 -1.99 28.50 3.50
CA ALA A 204 -0.85 29.24 4.07
C ALA A 204 -1.29 30.47 4.88
N LYS A 205 -2.17 31.30 4.32
CA LYS A 205 -2.73 32.50 4.97
C LYS A 205 -3.47 32.17 6.28
N GLY A 206 -4.18 31.03 6.29
CA GLY A 206 -5.04 30.59 7.40
C GLY A 206 -4.39 29.57 8.34
N ARG A 207 -3.10 29.23 8.18
CA ARG A 207 -2.47 28.12 8.93
C ARG A 207 -2.55 28.28 10.46
N ARG A 208 -2.55 29.53 10.94
CA ARG A 208 -2.67 29.90 12.36
C ARG A 208 -4.10 30.30 12.77
N ALA A 209 -5.01 30.44 11.83
CA ALA A 209 -6.41 30.75 12.12
C ALA A 209 -7.12 29.51 12.68
N GLY A 210 -7.94 29.72 13.70
CA GLY A 210 -8.57 28.68 14.51
C GLY A 210 -9.55 27.80 13.74
N GLY A 211 -9.37 26.48 13.86
CA GLY A 211 -10.17 25.45 13.21
C GLY A 211 -9.32 24.19 13.02
N PRO A 212 -9.81 22.98 13.33
CA PRO A 212 -8.98 21.78 13.24
C PRO A 212 -8.81 21.25 11.81
N HIS A 213 -9.60 21.73 10.85
CA HIS A 213 -9.70 21.14 9.51
C HIS A 213 -8.77 21.80 8.50
N GLY A 214 -8.28 20.98 7.56
CA GLY A 214 -7.63 21.39 6.32
C GLY A 214 -8.39 20.82 5.12
N GLN A 215 -7.89 21.10 3.92
CA GLN A 215 -8.36 20.47 2.69
C GLN A 215 -7.69 19.09 2.54
N ILE A 216 -8.45 18.07 2.12
CA ILE A 216 -7.88 16.77 1.72
C ILE A 216 -7.03 16.95 0.47
N ILE A 217 -5.84 16.36 0.45
CA ILE A 217 -4.88 16.53 -0.65
C ILE A 217 -4.57 15.20 -1.32
N TRP A 218 -4.17 14.22 -0.53
CA TRP A 218 -3.87 12.87 -0.97
C TRP A 218 -4.27 11.87 0.11
N ALA A 219 -4.28 10.58 -0.21
CA ALA A 219 -4.45 9.51 0.75
C ALA A 219 -3.66 8.27 0.32
N ASP A 220 -3.30 7.42 1.27
CA ASP A 220 -3.01 6.02 0.94
C ASP A 220 -4.35 5.28 0.84
N ALA A 221 -4.61 4.65 -0.29
CA ALA A 221 -5.81 3.85 -0.52
C ALA A 221 -5.47 2.37 -0.50
N LEU A 222 -6.18 1.60 0.33
CA LEU A 222 -6.09 0.15 0.37
C LEU A 222 -7.24 -0.46 -0.43
N TYR A 223 -6.88 -1.22 -1.45
CA TYR A 223 -7.80 -2.01 -2.24
C TYR A 223 -7.52 -3.50 -2.02
N LEU A 224 -8.57 -4.26 -1.69
CA LEU A 224 -8.49 -5.72 -1.63
C LEU A 224 -9.40 -6.31 -2.72
N ARG A 225 -9.00 -7.45 -3.28
CA ARG A 225 -9.78 -8.10 -4.34
C ARG A 225 -11.10 -8.62 -3.77
N SER A 226 -12.24 -8.34 -4.40
CA SER A 226 -13.53 -8.90 -3.93
C SER A 226 -13.47 -10.43 -3.87
N VAL A 227 -14.20 -11.04 -2.92
CA VAL A 227 -14.23 -12.51 -2.77
C VAL A 227 -14.61 -13.23 -4.08
N PRO A 228 -15.62 -12.78 -4.86
CA PRO A 228 -15.92 -13.39 -6.16
C PRO A 228 -14.76 -13.28 -7.16
N ALA A 229 -14.09 -12.12 -7.25
CA ALA A 229 -12.98 -11.92 -8.17
C ALA A 229 -11.73 -12.71 -7.74
N LEU A 230 -11.46 -12.81 -6.43
CA LEU A 230 -10.39 -13.64 -5.88
C LEU A 230 -10.66 -15.12 -6.20
N HIS A 231 -11.90 -15.57 -5.97
CA HIS A 231 -12.29 -16.93 -6.30
C HIS A 231 -12.10 -17.25 -7.80
N ALA A 232 -12.54 -16.35 -8.68
CA ALA A 232 -12.34 -16.50 -10.13
C ALA A 232 -10.86 -16.61 -10.50
N ALA A 233 -10.00 -15.80 -9.88
CA ALA A 233 -8.56 -15.82 -10.10
C ALA A 233 -7.89 -17.12 -9.60
N VAL A 234 -8.26 -17.63 -8.43
CA VAL A 234 -7.65 -18.89 -7.91
C VAL A 234 -8.18 -20.14 -8.59
N SER A 235 -9.39 -20.11 -9.17
CA SER A 235 -10.02 -21.26 -9.81
C SER A 235 -9.34 -21.71 -11.11
N VAL A 236 -8.62 -20.79 -11.77
CA VAL A 236 -7.88 -21.10 -13.00
C VAL A 236 -6.45 -21.58 -12.74
N LEU A 237 -6.01 -21.56 -11.47
CA LEU A 237 -4.68 -21.99 -11.08
C LEU A 237 -4.67 -23.49 -10.73
N PRO A 238 -3.50 -24.17 -10.85
CA PRO A 238 -3.32 -25.48 -10.24
C PRO A 238 -3.67 -25.45 -8.75
N VAL A 239 -4.31 -26.51 -8.24
CA VAL A 239 -4.88 -26.57 -6.87
C VAL A 239 -3.90 -26.07 -5.81
N GLU A 240 -2.65 -26.51 -5.85
CA GLU A 240 -1.59 -26.08 -4.93
C GLU A 240 -1.32 -24.57 -4.97
N ARG A 241 -1.24 -23.98 -6.17
CA ARG A 241 -1.02 -22.53 -6.34
C ARG A 241 -2.27 -21.73 -5.95
N GLY A 242 -3.46 -22.20 -6.32
CA GLY A 242 -4.72 -21.57 -5.92
C GLY A 242 -4.92 -21.57 -4.40
N ARG A 243 -4.61 -22.68 -3.74
CA ARG A 243 -4.59 -22.80 -2.29
C ARG A 243 -3.59 -21.84 -1.64
N ALA A 244 -2.34 -21.80 -2.12
CA ALA A 244 -1.33 -20.88 -1.60
C ALA A 244 -1.76 -19.41 -1.76
N LYS A 245 -2.37 -19.06 -2.90
CA LYS A 245 -2.89 -17.72 -3.17
C LYS A 245 -4.01 -17.34 -2.21
N LEU A 246 -4.92 -18.26 -1.92
CA LEU A 246 -6.01 -18.06 -0.97
C LEU A 246 -5.46 -17.80 0.45
N LEU A 247 -4.48 -18.60 0.90
CA LEU A 247 -3.80 -18.41 2.18
C LEU A 247 -3.12 -17.04 2.26
N LYS A 248 -2.40 -16.64 1.21
CA LYS A 248 -1.76 -15.32 1.10
C LYS A 248 -2.78 -14.16 1.15
N ALA A 249 -3.94 -14.31 0.53
CA ALA A 249 -5.02 -13.31 0.64
C ALA A 249 -5.55 -13.17 2.07
N ILE A 250 -5.74 -14.28 2.79
CA ILE A 250 -6.15 -14.26 4.20
C ILE A 250 -5.03 -13.63 5.06
N SER A 251 -3.77 -13.96 4.80
CA SER A 251 -2.62 -13.33 5.47
C SER A 251 -2.56 -11.82 5.25
N VAL A 252 -2.80 -11.34 4.02
CA VAL A 252 -2.91 -9.90 3.74
C VAL A 252 -4.06 -9.28 4.52
N ALA A 253 -5.22 -9.94 4.58
CA ALA A 253 -6.34 -9.47 5.40
C ALA A 253 -5.96 -9.34 6.88
N VAL A 254 -5.24 -10.32 7.44
CA VAL A 254 -4.70 -10.27 8.81
C VAL A 254 -3.67 -9.13 8.98
N LEU A 255 -2.76 -8.97 8.02
CA LEU A 255 -1.71 -7.95 8.04
C LEU A 255 -2.29 -6.53 8.15
N TYR A 256 -3.38 -6.27 7.43
CA TYR A 256 -4.08 -4.98 7.42
C TYR A 256 -5.24 -4.91 8.44
N GLY A 257 -5.52 -5.98 9.18
CA GLY A 257 -6.51 -5.99 10.26
C GLY A 257 -7.97 -6.27 9.84
N TYR A 258 -8.22 -6.71 8.61
CA TYR A 258 -9.55 -7.03 8.06
C TYR A 258 -9.91 -8.51 8.28
N LEU A 259 -10.05 -8.90 9.54
CA LEU A 259 -10.27 -10.30 9.93
C LEU A 259 -11.61 -10.86 9.46
N ASP A 260 -12.65 -10.03 9.42
CA ASP A 260 -13.97 -10.35 8.90
C ASP A 260 -13.93 -10.73 7.42
N TYR A 261 -13.20 -9.96 6.62
CA TYR A 261 -12.93 -10.29 5.22
C TYR A 261 -12.08 -11.56 5.09
N GLY A 262 -11.10 -11.78 5.98
CA GLY A 262 -10.36 -13.05 6.05
C GLY A 262 -11.25 -14.26 6.32
N LEU A 263 -12.27 -14.11 7.19
CA LEU A 263 -13.28 -15.14 7.44
C LEU A 263 -14.17 -15.38 6.21
N GLU A 264 -14.57 -14.32 5.50
CA GLU A 264 -15.36 -14.43 4.27
C GLU A 264 -14.60 -15.20 3.17
N ILE A 265 -13.31 -14.91 2.97
CA ILE A 265 -12.44 -15.66 2.05
C ILE A 265 -12.39 -17.14 2.46
N THR A 266 -12.24 -17.42 3.75
CA THR A 266 -12.13 -18.78 4.29
C THR A 266 -13.40 -19.60 4.01
N GLY A 267 -14.58 -19.01 4.25
CA GLY A 267 -15.87 -19.62 3.94
C GLY A 267 -16.10 -19.84 2.44
N ALA A 268 -15.56 -18.96 1.60
CA ALA A 268 -15.67 -19.04 0.14
C ALA A 268 -14.61 -19.93 -0.55
N SER A 269 -13.82 -20.70 0.20
CA SER A 269 -12.65 -21.46 -0.31
C SER A 269 -12.96 -22.60 -1.31
N ARG A 270 -14.22 -22.95 -1.56
CA ARG A 270 -14.74 -23.95 -2.54
C ARG A 270 -13.87 -25.22 -2.72
N GLY A 271 -13.41 -25.81 -1.62
CA GLY A 271 -12.65 -27.08 -1.63
C GLY A 271 -11.13 -26.94 -1.74
N LEU A 272 -10.59 -25.72 -1.87
CA LEU A 272 -9.14 -25.46 -1.77
C LEU A 272 -8.60 -25.65 -0.33
N LEU A 273 -9.48 -25.54 0.65
CA LEU A 273 -9.21 -25.80 2.07
C LEU A 273 -10.09 -26.96 2.56
N THR A 274 -9.50 -27.84 3.35
CA THR A 274 -10.25 -28.89 4.06
C THR A 274 -11.09 -28.28 5.19
N PRO A 275 -12.14 -28.97 5.68
CA PRO A 275 -12.89 -28.51 6.85
C PRO A 275 -11.99 -28.22 8.06
N GLN A 276 -11.02 -29.09 8.36
CA GLN A 276 -10.09 -28.93 9.48
C GLN A 276 -9.19 -27.71 9.37
N GLU A 277 -8.85 -27.31 8.14
CA GLU A 277 -8.07 -26.10 7.88
C GLU A 277 -8.91 -24.85 8.00
N ARG A 278 -10.15 -24.86 7.48
CA ARG A 278 -11.08 -23.74 7.70
C ARG A 278 -11.30 -23.51 9.19
N ASP A 279 -11.58 -24.55 9.96
CA ASP A 279 -11.76 -24.45 11.41
C ASP A 279 -10.50 -23.93 12.13
N ALA A 280 -9.31 -24.22 11.62
CA ALA A 280 -8.06 -23.71 12.17
C ALA A 280 -7.87 -22.22 11.87
N ILE A 281 -8.15 -21.80 10.63
CA ILE A 281 -8.09 -20.40 10.23
C ILE A 281 -9.15 -19.60 11.00
N GLU A 282 -10.39 -20.06 11.04
CA GLU A 282 -11.48 -19.39 11.76
C GLU A 282 -11.16 -19.22 13.25
N ARG A 283 -10.62 -20.26 13.90
CA ARG A 283 -10.15 -20.15 15.29
C ARG A 283 -9.00 -19.17 15.44
N HIS A 284 -8.03 -19.18 14.52
CA HIS A 284 -6.93 -18.21 14.53
C HIS A 284 -7.48 -16.79 14.47
N LEU A 285 -8.37 -16.51 13.51
CA LEU A 285 -8.99 -15.21 13.28
C LEU A 285 -9.96 -14.79 14.40
N ALA A 286 -10.63 -15.74 15.07
CA ALA A 286 -11.53 -15.46 16.19
C ALA A 286 -10.78 -15.17 17.50
N ASN A 287 -9.61 -15.78 17.72
CA ASN A 287 -8.83 -15.62 18.95
C ASN A 287 -8.18 -14.23 19.10
N SER A 288 -8.28 -13.35 18.11
CA SER A 288 -7.82 -11.96 18.16
C SER A 288 -8.89 -10.95 18.54
N GLN A 289 -10.03 -11.38 19.08
CA GLN A 289 -10.95 -10.44 19.72
C GLN A 289 -10.21 -9.69 20.86
N ALA A 290 -9.85 -8.43 20.59
CA ALA A 290 -9.51 -7.49 21.64
C ALA A 290 -10.73 -7.36 22.58
N LEU A 291 -10.45 -7.34 23.89
CA LEU A 291 -11.36 -7.14 25.01
C LEU A 291 -12.74 -6.62 24.60
N GLY A 292 -13.74 -7.51 24.77
CA GLY A 292 -15.09 -7.35 24.28
C GLY A 292 -15.70 -5.98 24.48
N THR A 293 -16.62 -5.64 23.58
CA THR A 293 -17.55 -4.51 23.69
C THR A 293 -17.92 -4.26 25.15
N VAL A 294 -17.40 -3.17 25.72
CA VAL A 294 -17.79 -2.73 27.06
C VAL A 294 -19.29 -2.46 27.01
N ARG A 295 -20.06 -3.23 27.79
CA ARG A 295 -21.52 -3.11 27.86
C ARG A 295 -21.89 -1.65 28.10
N ARG A 296 -22.81 -1.09 27.31
CA ARG A 296 -23.16 0.34 27.43
C ARG A 296 -23.62 0.65 28.85
N PHE A 297 -23.04 1.67 29.48
CA PHE A 297 -23.37 2.12 30.83
C PHE A 297 -23.54 3.64 30.90
N PRO A 298 -24.32 4.17 31.86
CA PRO A 298 -24.50 5.61 32.03
C PRO A 298 -23.16 6.32 32.24
N GLY A 299 -22.87 7.36 31.44
CA GLY A 299 -21.60 8.09 31.50
C GLY A 299 -20.50 7.58 30.56
N GLN A 300 -20.70 6.46 29.85
CA GLN A 300 -19.76 5.95 28.84
C GLN A 300 -19.40 7.00 27.78
N ARG A 301 -20.38 7.80 27.30
CA ARG A 301 -20.13 8.90 26.35
C ARG A 301 -19.28 10.02 26.94
N ARG A 302 -19.40 10.30 28.23
CA ARG A 302 -18.59 11.32 28.92
C ARG A 302 -17.16 10.83 29.10
N ILE A 303 -16.98 9.56 29.45
CA ILE A 303 -15.66 8.91 29.54
C ILE A 303 -15.01 8.85 28.15
N ALA A 304 -15.74 8.42 27.12
CA ALA A 304 -15.25 8.41 25.74
C ALA A 304 -14.89 9.82 25.27
N ALA A 305 -15.71 10.83 25.57
CA ALA A 305 -15.42 12.22 25.23
C ALA A 305 -14.20 12.77 26.01
N ALA A 306 -14.05 12.42 27.29
CA ALA A 306 -12.90 12.80 28.09
C ALA A 306 -11.61 12.12 27.61
N ALA A 307 -11.67 10.82 27.33
CA ALA A 307 -10.58 10.06 26.72
C ALA A 307 -10.24 10.59 25.33
N HIS A 308 -11.23 10.95 24.52
CA HIS A 308 -11.01 11.55 23.21
C HIS A 308 -10.43 12.97 23.29
N ARG A 309 -10.84 13.79 24.28
CA ARG A 309 -10.25 15.11 24.55
C ARG A 309 -8.81 14.98 25.04
N LEU A 310 -8.56 14.05 25.96
CA LEU A 310 -7.23 13.75 26.47
C LEU A 310 -6.34 13.21 25.34
N TRP A 311 -6.84 12.29 24.53
CA TRP A 311 -6.19 11.83 23.32
C TRP A 311 -5.93 13.02 22.37
N ARG A 312 -6.88 13.91 22.12
CA ARG A 312 -6.64 15.11 21.28
C ARG A 312 -5.60 16.09 21.85
N LEU A 313 -5.43 16.14 23.17
CA LEU A 313 -4.44 16.97 23.85
C LEU A 313 -3.05 16.32 23.87
N LEU A 314 -3.01 14.99 23.99
CA LEU A 314 -1.79 14.19 24.02
C LEU A 314 -1.34 13.76 22.63
N ARG A 315 -2.24 13.75 21.64
CA ARG A 315 -1.95 13.25 20.30
C ARG A 315 -1.00 14.20 19.61
N ARG A 316 -0.04 13.59 18.92
CA ARG A 316 0.73 14.25 17.89
C ARG A 316 -0.05 14.12 16.57
N PRO A 317 0.15 15.02 15.59
CA PRO A 317 -0.40 14.88 14.24
C PRO A 317 -0.11 13.50 13.59
N GLU A 318 0.92 12.84 14.09
CA GLU A 318 1.55 11.58 13.68
C GLU A 318 0.75 10.31 14.08
N ASP A 319 -0.25 10.44 14.97
CA ASP A 319 -0.95 9.30 15.60
C ASP A 319 -2.11 8.69 14.78
N ASN A 320 -2.27 9.10 13.51
CA ASN A 320 -3.30 8.57 12.60
C ASN A 320 -2.81 7.38 11.74
N ALA A 321 -1.66 6.78 12.03
CA ALA A 321 -1.05 5.75 11.18
C ALA A 321 -0.90 4.39 11.89
N TRP A 322 -1.18 3.31 11.16
CA TRP A 322 -0.67 1.98 11.50
C TRP A 322 0.86 2.00 11.43
N SER A 323 1.49 2.01 12.60
CA SER A 323 2.94 1.99 12.89
C SER A 323 3.68 3.35 12.94
N VAL A 324 4.51 3.45 13.98
CA VAL A 324 5.27 4.62 14.47
C VAL A 324 6.41 4.97 13.51
N SER A 325 6.44 6.22 13.03
CA SER A 325 7.70 6.89 12.66
C SER A 325 8.17 7.71 13.84
N ARG A 326 9.33 7.36 14.40
CA ARG A 326 9.98 8.19 15.42
C ARG A 326 10.47 9.48 14.76
N ALA A 327 9.90 10.59 15.24
CA ALA A 327 10.46 11.94 15.17
C ALA A 327 10.61 12.53 13.76
N LYS A 328 9.58 13.23 13.30
CA LYS A 328 9.67 14.58 12.69
C LYS A 328 8.25 15.11 12.43
N LEU A 329 8.00 16.32 12.91
CA LEU A 329 6.74 17.04 12.81
C LEU A 329 6.47 17.46 11.37
N GLY A 330 5.24 17.20 10.89
CA GLY A 330 4.77 17.59 9.56
C GLY A 330 5.13 16.53 8.51
N ASN A 331 4.14 16.17 7.70
CA ASN A 331 4.24 15.25 6.55
C ASN A 331 5.65 15.24 5.94
N LEU A 332 6.27 14.06 5.88
CA LEU A 332 7.06 13.76 4.69
C LEU A 332 6.05 13.67 3.54
#